data_AF-X1V831-F1
#
_entry.id   AF-X1V831-F1
#
_cell.length_a   1.000
_cell.length_b   1.000
_cell.length_c   1.000
_cell.angle_alpha   90.00
_cell.angle_beta   90.00
_cell.angle_gamma   90.00
#
_symmetry.space_group_name_H-M   'P 1'
#
loop_
_entity.id
_entity.type
_entity.pdbx_description
1 polymer ?
#
loop_
_entity_poly.entity_id
_entity_poly.type
_entity_poly.pdbx_seq_one_letter_code
_entity_poly.pdbx_strand_id
1 'polypeptide(L)'
;DLFLPDTNRTAYSPAPLTREQIEQLEAVSDDSSVSVRIIQDKDNLDKLGYYAVQGAVIEAAVASVAKESRDIFRANEHEKNQYRYGFSVEGQGTTGFMKHLMQGLVTLFPSMNSEKAAADRLIQSVQTAVDNTPAYALIVSKDNSRNSQVLSGIVYSRMILEAHQLGLAMQPLSQVLEEYPQMQEPYQAIHREYAPEGGTIQMLVRLGQPKKEAPLSMRREVTELLTPADAK
;
A
#
# COMPACT_ATOMS: atom_id res chain seq x y z
N ASP A 1 13.79 -12.89 -0.92
CA ASP A 1 12.96 -14.08 -1.17
C ASP A 1 11.68 -13.64 -1.87
N LEU A 2 11.36 -14.23 -3.02
CA LEU A 2 10.20 -13.88 -3.86
C LEU A 2 8.87 -14.34 -3.22
N PHE A 3 8.92 -15.30 -2.29
CA PHE A 3 7.72 -15.89 -1.69
C PHE A 3 7.30 -15.21 -0.38
N LEU A 4 7.95 -14.12 0.00
CA LEU A 4 7.50 -13.30 1.13
C LEU A 4 6.37 -12.35 0.68
N PRO A 5 5.43 -11.99 1.57
CA PRO A 5 4.34 -11.09 1.24
C PRO A 5 4.84 -9.69 0.87
N ASP A 6 4.42 -9.19 -0.30
CA ASP A 6 4.76 -7.85 -0.79
C ASP A 6 4.30 -6.70 0.13
N THR A 7 3.25 -6.93 0.92
CA THR A 7 2.66 -5.92 1.82
C THR A 7 2.48 -6.46 3.22
N ASN A 8 2.97 -5.70 4.21
CA ASN A 8 2.77 -5.98 5.63
C ASN A 8 2.05 -4.81 6.32
N ARG A 9 0.78 -5.01 6.70
CA ARG A 9 -0.01 -3.96 7.37
C ARG A 9 0.15 -3.94 8.90
N THR A 10 1.01 -4.78 9.46
CA THR A 10 1.21 -4.85 10.91
C THR A 10 2.08 -3.69 11.41
N ALA A 11 2.26 -3.61 12.74
CA ALA A 11 3.13 -2.62 13.34
C ALA A 11 4.60 -2.90 13.00
N TYR A 12 5.37 -1.85 12.73
CA TYR A 12 6.82 -1.95 12.54
C TYR A 12 7.56 -1.57 13.82
N SER A 13 8.81 -2.00 13.92
CA SER A 13 9.75 -1.54 14.95
C SER A 13 9.97 -0.03 14.82
N PRO A 14 10.08 0.73 15.93
CA PRO A 14 10.40 2.16 15.87
C PRO A 14 11.89 2.43 15.57
N ALA A 15 12.70 1.39 15.44
CA ALA A 15 14.11 1.55 15.10
C ALA A 15 14.24 2.18 13.71
N PRO A 16 15.07 3.24 13.56
CA PRO A 16 15.34 3.83 12.25
C PRO A 16 16.11 2.84 11.38
N LEU A 17 16.04 3.04 10.06
CA LEU A 17 16.86 2.29 9.13
C LEU A 17 18.32 2.72 9.25
N THR A 18 19.23 1.76 9.08
CA THR A 18 20.66 2.08 9.00
C THR A 18 20.97 2.83 7.71
N ARG A 19 22.09 3.54 7.70
CA ARG A 19 22.56 4.26 6.52
C ARG A 19 22.74 3.32 5.32
N GLU A 20 23.31 2.15 5.57
CA GLU A 20 23.57 1.13 4.54
C GLU A 20 22.28 0.56 3.96
N GLN A 21 21.23 0.42 4.78
CA GLN A 21 19.90 0.01 4.31
C GLN A 21 19.29 1.07 3.39
N ILE A 22 19.40 2.36 3.77
CA ILE A 22 18.90 3.48 2.95
C ILE A 22 19.63 3.54 1.62
N GLU A 23 20.96 3.50 1.63
CA GLU A 23 21.78 3.56 0.41
C GLU A 23 21.45 2.40 -0.55
N GLN A 24 21.24 1.18 -0.04
CA GLN A 24 20.84 0.02 -0.86
C GLN A 24 19.44 0.20 -1.47
N LEU A 25 18.47 0.69 -0.69
CA LEU A 25 17.11 0.89 -1.16
C LEU A 25 16.98 2.03 -2.17
N GLU A 26 17.74 3.12 -2.00
CA GLU A 26 17.75 4.23 -2.97
C GLU A 26 18.44 3.82 -4.27
N ALA A 27 19.43 2.92 -4.21
CA ALA A 27 20.16 2.42 -5.36
C ALA A 27 19.37 1.43 -6.25
N VAL A 28 18.17 0.98 -5.86
CA VAL A 28 17.37 0.05 -6.69
C VAL A 28 16.86 0.66 -7.99
N SER A 29 16.90 1.99 -8.10
CA SER A 29 16.60 2.68 -9.34
C SER A 29 17.87 2.88 -10.19
N ASP A 30 18.01 2.07 -11.23
CA ASP A 30 19.11 2.17 -12.19
C ASP A 30 18.86 3.24 -13.28
N ASP A 31 17.67 3.83 -13.31
CA ASP A 31 17.24 4.77 -14.35
C ASP A 31 17.03 6.17 -13.76
N SER A 32 17.68 7.17 -14.37
CA SER A 32 17.49 8.59 -14.07
C SER A 32 16.03 9.08 -14.14
N SER A 33 15.13 8.33 -14.78
CA SER A 33 13.72 8.70 -14.97
C SER A 33 12.83 8.48 -13.74
N VAL A 34 13.26 7.62 -12.80
CA VAL A 34 12.57 7.32 -11.54
C VAL A 34 13.59 7.38 -10.40
N SER A 35 13.24 8.01 -9.28
CA SER A 35 14.07 8.03 -8.08
C SER A 35 13.32 7.46 -6.88
N VAL A 36 14.08 6.88 -5.97
CA VAL A 36 13.60 6.46 -4.64
C VAL A 36 14.23 7.38 -3.62
N ARG A 37 13.43 7.86 -2.67
CA ARG A 37 13.90 8.67 -1.55
C ARG A 37 13.39 8.09 -0.25
N ILE A 38 14.28 7.75 0.67
CA ILE A 38 13.92 7.27 2.00
C ILE A 38 13.94 8.44 2.99
N ILE A 39 12.87 8.56 3.76
CA ILE A 39 12.61 9.68 4.67
C ILE A 39 12.26 9.11 6.05
N GLN A 40 13.01 9.52 7.07
CA GLN A 40 12.85 9.00 8.44
C GLN A 40 13.06 10.05 9.55
N ASP A 41 13.22 11.33 9.20
CA ASP A 41 13.25 12.40 10.19
C ASP A 41 11.83 12.73 10.70
N LYS A 42 11.74 13.14 11.96
CA LYS A 42 10.47 13.30 12.67
C LYS A 42 9.49 14.25 11.98
N ASP A 43 9.98 15.39 11.49
CA ASP A 43 9.13 16.41 10.87
C ASP A 43 8.49 15.88 9.59
N ASN A 44 9.25 15.17 8.76
CA ASN A 44 8.70 14.55 7.56
C ASN A 44 7.83 13.33 7.84
N LEU A 45 8.14 12.53 8.88
CA LEU A 45 7.27 11.43 9.29
C LEU A 45 5.87 11.95 9.66
N ASP A 46 5.80 13.06 10.41
CA ASP A 46 4.52 13.67 10.79
C ASP A 46 3.75 14.19 9.57
N LYS A 47 4.44 14.86 8.64
CA LYS A 47 3.83 15.42 7.42
C LYS A 47 3.33 14.34 6.47
N LEU A 48 4.15 13.34 6.15
CA LEU A 48 3.75 12.23 5.27
C LEU A 48 2.66 11.39 5.92
N GLY A 49 2.72 11.21 7.25
CA GLY A 49 1.64 10.60 8.03
C GLY A 49 0.33 11.36 7.93
N TYR A 50 0.39 12.69 8.05
CA TYR A 50 -0.77 13.57 7.86
C TYR A 50 -1.38 13.41 6.45
N TYR A 51 -0.56 13.46 5.40
CA TYR A 51 -1.04 13.25 4.02
C TYR A 51 -1.70 11.88 3.83
N ALA A 52 -1.11 10.81 4.38
CA ALA A 52 -1.68 9.47 4.31
C ALA A 52 -3.07 9.41 4.98
N VAL A 53 -3.22 9.98 6.19
CA VAL A 53 -4.51 10.02 6.90
C VAL A 53 -5.52 10.90 6.17
N GLN A 54 -5.11 12.06 5.67
CA GLN A 54 -5.97 12.95 4.88
C GLN A 54 -6.51 12.24 3.63
N GLY A 55 -5.65 11.53 2.90
CA GLY A 55 -6.07 10.73 1.75
C GLY A 55 -7.13 9.70 2.14
N ALA A 56 -6.90 8.94 3.21
CA ALA A 56 -7.86 7.95 3.71
C ALA A 56 -9.22 8.56 4.12
N VAL A 57 -9.21 9.74 4.75
CA VAL A 57 -10.43 10.47 5.14
C VAL A 57 -11.23 10.89 3.91
N ILE A 58 -10.57 11.40 2.88
CA ILE A 58 -11.23 11.82 1.63
C ILE A 58 -11.76 10.59 0.88
N GLU A 59 -10.97 9.53 0.73
CA GLU A 59 -11.37 8.27 0.11
C GLU A 59 -12.64 7.69 0.78
N ALA A 60 -12.63 7.64 2.11
CA ALA A 60 -13.75 7.15 2.92
C ALA A 60 -15.05 7.95 2.73
N ALA A 61 -14.95 9.23 2.36
CA ALA A 61 -16.09 10.11 2.14
C ALA A 61 -16.64 10.07 0.70
N VAL A 62 -15.90 9.52 -0.26
CA VAL A 62 -16.31 9.44 -1.67
C VAL A 62 -16.96 8.10 -1.96
N ALA A 63 -18.29 8.09 -2.07
CA ALA A 63 -19.09 6.87 -2.21
C ALA A 63 -18.69 5.99 -3.40
N SER A 64 -18.29 6.58 -4.54
CA SER A 64 -17.84 5.83 -5.72
C SER A 64 -16.54 5.08 -5.46
N VAL A 65 -15.56 5.73 -4.82
CA VAL A 65 -14.26 5.11 -4.48
C VAL A 65 -14.45 4.04 -3.40
N ALA A 66 -15.25 4.34 -2.37
CA ALA A 66 -15.62 3.36 -1.36
C ALA A 66 -16.37 2.14 -1.94
N LYS A 67 -17.12 2.31 -3.03
CA LYS A 67 -17.76 1.21 -3.76
C LYS A 67 -16.74 0.33 -4.47
N GLU A 68 -15.74 0.90 -5.15
CA GLU A 68 -14.67 0.14 -5.81
C GLU A 68 -13.93 -0.76 -4.81
N SER A 69 -13.56 -0.22 -3.64
CA SER A 69 -12.94 -0.97 -2.55
C SER A 69 -13.83 -2.11 -2.04
N ARG A 70 -15.16 -1.92 -1.97
CA ARG A 70 -16.12 -2.99 -1.61
C ARG A 70 -16.20 -4.07 -2.68
N ASP A 71 -16.21 -3.71 -3.96
CA ASP A 71 -16.36 -4.66 -5.07
C ASP A 71 -15.18 -5.64 -5.16
N ILE A 72 -13.99 -5.26 -4.68
CA ILE A 72 -12.78 -6.10 -4.68
C ILE A 72 -12.44 -6.73 -3.31
N PHE A 73 -13.26 -6.51 -2.28
CA PHE A 73 -13.11 -7.17 -0.98
C PHE A 73 -13.62 -8.61 -1.01
N ARG A 74 -12.93 -9.53 -0.35
CA ARG A 74 -13.29 -10.95 -0.21
C ARG A 74 -13.48 -11.28 1.27
N ALA A 75 -14.73 -11.42 1.69
CA ALA A 75 -15.11 -11.53 3.10
C ALA A 75 -14.86 -12.94 3.68
N ASN A 76 -14.95 -14.00 2.85
CA ASN A 76 -14.91 -15.39 3.30
C ASN A 76 -14.12 -16.30 2.34
N GLU A 77 -13.85 -17.55 2.76
CA GLU A 77 -13.07 -18.50 1.95
C GLU A 77 -13.77 -18.91 0.63
N HIS A 78 -15.11 -18.86 0.57
CA HIS A 78 -15.84 -19.14 -0.67
C HIS A 78 -15.54 -18.08 -1.74
N GLU A 79 -15.66 -16.80 -1.39
CA GLU A 79 -15.32 -15.68 -2.28
C GLU A 79 -13.83 -15.66 -2.64
N LYS A 80 -12.94 -15.98 -1.69
CA LYS A 80 -11.49 -16.10 -1.95
C LYS A 80 -11.18 -17.18 -2.98
N ASN A 81 -11.89 -18.29 -2.95
CA ASN A 81 -11.70 -19.40 -3.89
C ASN A 81 -12.32 -19.10 -5.26
N GLN A 82 -13.45 -18.39 -5.31
CA GLN A 82 -14.11 -18.00 -6.57
C GLN A 82 -13.36 -16.85 -7.28
N TYR A 83 -12.93 -15.84 -6.53
CA TYR A 83 -12.28 -14.64 -7.05
C TYR A 83 -10.91 -14.50 -6.39
N ARG A 84 -9.91 -15.15 -6.98
CA ARG A 84 -8.52 -15.22 -6.48
C ARG A 84 -7.71 -13.92 -6.69
N TYR A 85 -8.36 -12.78 -6.56
CA TYR A 85 -7.81 -11.43 -6.64
C TYR A 85 -8.58 -10.48 -5.69
N GLY A 86 -8.00 -9.31 -5.42
CA GLY A 86 -8.53 -8.36 -4.44
C GLY A 86 -7.93 -8.57 -3.05
N PHE A 87 -8.56 -8.02 -2.01
CA PHE A 87 -8.05 -8.07 -0.63
C PHE A 87 -9.03 -8.75 0.32
N SER A 88 -8.51 -9.29 1.43
CA SER A 88 -9.27 -10.09 2.40
C SER A 88 -9.05 -9.60 3.82
N VAL A 89 -9.87 -10.09 4.76
CA VAL A 89 -9.74 -9.78 6.20
C VAL A 89 -8.31 -10.02 6.72
N GLU A 90 -7.67 -11.11 6.30
CA GLU A 90 -6.30 -11.46 6.71
C GLU A 90 -5.26 -10.47 6.17
N GLY A 91 -5.43 -10.06 4.92
CA GLY A 91 -4.55 -9.08 4.27
C GLY A 91 -4.60 -7.70 4.93
N GLN A 92 -5.63 -7.41 5.74
CA GLN A 92 -5.77 -6.19 6.52
C GLN A 92 -5.10 -6.25 7.91
N GLY A 93 -4.37 -7.33 8.21
CA GLY A 93 -3.61 -7.49 9.46
C GLY A 93 -4.37 -8.23 10.57
N THR A 94 -5.59 -8.71 10.30
CA THR A 94 -6.36 -9.54 11.24
C THR A 94 -5.94 -11.00 11.11
N THR A 95 -5.35 -11.58 12.16
CA THR A 95 -4.85 -12.97 12.15
C THR A 95 -5.50 -13.83 13.24
N GLY A 96 -5.39 -15.16 13.11
CA GLY A 96 -5.78 -16.12 14.16
C GLY A 96 -7.28 -16.22 14.44
N PHE A 97 -7.66 -16.49 15.69
CA PHE A 97 -9.06 -16.68 16.12
C PHE A 97 -9.97 -15.48 15.78
N MET A 98 -9.43 -14.27 15.81
CA MET A 98 -10.12 -13.04 15.40
C MET A 98 -10.56 -13.06 13.94
N LYS A 99 -9.80 -13.70 13.03
CA LYS A 99 -10.19 -13.89 11.62
C LYS A 99 -11.49 -14.68 11.54
N HIS A 100 -11.55 -15.85 12.17
CA HIS A 100 -12.72 -16.74 12.08
C HIS A 100 -13.95 -16.11 12.73
N LEU A 101 -13.76 -15.39 13.84
CA LEU A 101 -14.82 -14.65 14.49
C LEU A 101 -15.34 -13.51 13.60
N MET A 102 -14.46 -12.69 13.01
CA MET A 102 -14.86 -11.60 12.12
C MET A 102 -15.49 -12.11 10.81
N GLN A 103 -14.96 -13.17 10.21
CA GLN A 103 -15.55 -13.79 9.02
C GLN A 103 -16.95 -14.34 9.32
N GLY A 104 -17.12 -15.03 10.45
CA GLY A 104 -18.43 -15.51 10.89
C GLY A 104 -19.39 -14.35 11.17
N LEU A 105 -18.94 -13.32 11.87
CA LEU A 105 -19.72 -12.14 12.23
C LEU A 105 -20.15 -11.31 11.01
N VAL A 106 -19.27 -11.08 10.03
CA VAL A 106 -19.61 -10.37 8.78
C VAL A 106 -20.57 -11.19 7.92
N THR A 107 -20.43 -12.53 7.91
CA THR A 107 -21.33 -13.43 7.19
C THR A 107 -22.72 -13.48 7.85
N LEU A 108 -22.79 -13.46 9.19
CA LEU A 108 -24.04 -13.58 9.95
C LEU A 108 -24.76 -12.24 10.14
N PHE A 109 -24.04 -11.11 10.14
CA PHE A 109 -24.61 -9.77 10.31
C PHE A 109 -24.05 -8.79 9.26
N PRO A 110 -24.60 -8.80 8.03
CA PRO A 110 -24.18 -7.91 6.95
C PRO A 110 -24.30 -6.41 7.33
N SER A 111 -25.20 -6.08 8.26
CA SER A 111 -25.41 -4.74 8.81
C SER A 111 -24.23 -4.19 9.63
N MET A 112 -23.29 -5.04 10.09
CA MET A 112 -22.03 -4.58 10.70
C MET A 112 -21.02 -4.04 9.68
N ASN A 113 -21.34 -4.15 8.39
CA ASN A 113 -20.64 -3.56 7.27
C ASN A 113 -21.37 -2.30 6.77
N SER A 114 -21.84 -1.46 7.70
CA SER A 114 -22.35 -0.14 7.33
C SER A 114 -21.24 0.70 6.70
N GLU A 115 -21.61 1.60 5.78
CA GLU A 115 -20.63 2.46 5.08
C GLU A 115 -19.81 3.28 6.08
N LYS A 116 -20.45 3.78 7.14
CA LYS A 116 -19.77 4.50 8.23
C LYS A 116 -18.76 3.62 8.96
N ALA A 117 -19.12 2.38 9.32
CA ALA A 117 -18.20 1.49 10.02
C ALA A 117 -17.00 1.08 9.13
N ALA A 118 -17.22 0.94 7.82
CA ALA A 118 -16.14 0.69 6.86
C ALA A 118 -15.20 1.90 6.73
N ALA A 119 -15.76 3.11 6.63
CA ALA A 119 -15.02 4.37 6.62
C ALA A 119 -14.17 4.54 7.89
N ASP A 120 -14.77 4.37 9.07
CA ASP A 120 -14.08 4.51 10.36
C ASP A 120 -12.92 3.49 10.48
N ARG A 121 -13.12 2.25 10.01
CA ARG A 121 -12.07 1.21 9.98
C ARG A 121 -10.93 1.56 9.03
N LEU A 122 -11.22 2.08 7.84
CA LEU A 122 -10.19 2.52 6.89
C LEU A 122 -9.31 3.60 7.52
N ILE A 123 -9.92 4.66 8.04
CA ILE A 123 -9.22 5.78 8.69
C ILE A 123 -8.39 5.28 9.87
N GLN A 124 -8.98 4.46 10.76
CA GLN A 124 -8.27 3.90 11.91
C GLN A 124 -7.10 2.99 11.49
N SER A 125 -7.24 2.21 10.42
CA SER A 125 -6.17 1.35 9.93
C SER A 125 -4.98 2.15 9.40
N VAL A 126 -5.24 3.25 8.69
CA VAL A 126 -4.20 4.14 8.18
C VAL A 126 -3.54 4.91 9.33
N GLN A 127 -4.32 5.42 10.29
CA GLN A 127 -3.77 6.05 11.50
C GLN A 127 -2.84 5.09 12.25
N THR A 128 -3.28 3.85 12.47
CA THR A 128 -2.47 2.82 13.15
C THR A 128 -1.19 2.51 12.37
N ALA A 129 -1.25 2.48 11.04
CA ALA A 129 -0.09 2.27 10.19
C ALA A 129 0.91 3.44 10.32
N VAL A 130 0.43 4.69 10.25
CA VAL A 130 1.23 5.91 10.43
C VAL A 130 1.90 5.92 11.81
N ASP A 131 1.16 5.65 12.88
CA ASP A 131 1.69 5.64 14.26
C ASP A 131 2.80 4.58 14.48
N ASN A 132 2.89 3.58 13.60
CA ASN A 132 3.87 2.50 13.65
C ASN A 132 4.80 2.51 12.43
N THR A 133 5.12 3.70 11.89
CA THR A 133 6.01 3.85 10.74
C THR A 133 7.34 4.52 11.14
N PRO A 134 8.49 3.83 11.03
CA PRO A 134 9.79 4.43 11.28
C PRO A 134 10.37 5.18 10.06
N ALA A 135 9.94 4.83 8.83
CA ALA A 135 10.39 5.46 7.60
C ALA A 135 9.34 5.39 6.49
N TYR A 136 9.39 6.36 5.58
CA TYR A 136 8.67 6.36 4.32
C TYR A 136 9.64 6.28 3.14
N ALA A 137 9.19 5.65 2.06
CA ALA A 137 9.81 5.73 0.74
C ALA A 137 8.87 6.49 -0.20
N LEU A 138 9.43 7.45 -0.93
CA LEU A 138 8.78 8.09 -2.08
C LEU A 138 9.40 7.55 -3.36
N ILE A 139 8.56 7.09 -4.29
CA ILE A 139 8.97 6.80 -5.67
C ILE A 139 8.51 7.98 -6.52
N VAL A 140 9.45 8.68 -7.15
CA VAL A 140 9.18 9.90 -7.92
C VAL A 140 9.68 9.72 -9.35
N SER A 141 8.81 9.93 -10.33
CA SER A 141 9.16 9.92 -11.75
C SER A 141 9.20 11.32 -12.33
N LYS A 142 9.86 11.48 -13.49
CA LYS A 142 9.94 12.78 -14.19
C LYS A 142 8.58 13.34 -14.65
N ASP A 143 7.60 12.46 -14.90
CA ASP A 143 6.26 12.79 -15.37
C ASP A 143 5.26 11.68 -14.96
N ASN A 144 3.98 11.89 -15.24
CA ASN A 144 2.92 10.91 -15.00
C ASN A 144 2.54 10.11 -16.26
N SER A 145 3.47 9.91 -17.21
CA SER A 145 3.18 9.12 -18.41
C SER A 145 3.00 7.63 -18.07
N ARG A 146 2.31 6.89 -18.94
CA ARG A 146 2.17 5.43 -18.80
C ARG A 146 3.52 4.71 -18.70
N ASN A 147 4.54 5.19 -19.41
CA ASN A 147 5.88 4.63 -19.33
C ASN A 147 6.48 4.84 -17.92
N SER A 148 6.38 6.05 -17.38
CA SER A 148 6.84 6.37 -16.03
C SER A 148 6.12 5.57 -14.95
N GLN A 149 4.82 5.34 -15.10
CA GLN A 149 4.03 4.48 -14.19
C GLN A 149 4.52 3.03 -14.20
N VAL A 150 4.81 2.47 -15.39
CA VAL A 150 5.35 1.10 -15.52
C VAL A 150 6.74 1.00 -14.91
N LEU A 151 7.64 1.95 -15.22
CA LEU A 151 8.99 1.97 -14.65
C LEU A 151 8.96 2.10 -13.13
N SER A 152 8.06 2.93 -12.59
CA SER A 152 7.87 3.07 -11.14
C SER A 152 7.39 1.78 -10.49
N GLY A 153 6.51 1.02 -11.14
CA GLY A 153 6.11 -0.31 -10.67
C GLY A 153 7.26 -1.34 -10.68
N ILE A 154 8.15 -1.27 -11.67
CA ILE A 154 9.37 -2.11 -11.71
C ILE A 154 10.30 -1.74 -10.55
N VAL A 155 10.55 -0.44 -10.34
CA VAL A 155 11.36 0.06 -9.22
C VAL A 155 10.75 -0.35 -7.88
N TYR A 156 9.43 -0.22 -7.71
CA TYR A 156 8.74 -0.67 -6.49
C TYR A 156 8.93 -2.16 -6.23
N SER A 157 8.81 -2.99 -7.28
CA SER A 157 9.00 -4.44 -7.17
C SER A 157 10.44 -4.79 -6.75
N ARG A 158 11.44 -4.09 -7.30
CA ARG A 158 12.85 -4.25 -6.90
C ARG A 158 13.06 -3.82 -5.45
N MET A 159 12.46 -2.70 -5.05
CA MET A 159 12.54 -2.19 -3.69
C MET A 159 11.95 -3.18 -2.67
N ILE A 160 10.83 -3.86 -2.98
CA ILE A 160 10.29 -4.93 -2.14
C ILE A 160 11.31 -6.06 -1.97
N LEU A 161 11.90 -6.55 -3.07
CA LEU A 161 12.86 -7.66 -3.02
C LEU A 161 14.12 -7.29 -2.23
N GLU A 162 14.58 -6.06 -2.35
CA GLU A 162 15.71 -5.54 -1.58
C GLU A 162 15.36 -5.38 -0.10
N ALA A 163 14.20 -4.80 0.21
CA ALA A 163 13.69 -4.70 1.58
C ALA A 163 13.61 -6.07 2.25
N HIS A 164 13.15 -7.11 1.55
CA HIS A 164 13.13 -8.48 2.05
C HIS A 164 14.52 -9.00 2.42
N GLN A 165 15.55 -8.74 1.60
CA GLN A 165 16.93 -9.15 1.91
C GLN A 165 17.46 -8.45 3.17
N LEU A 166 17.01 -7.21 3.41
CA LEU A 166 17.37 -6.39 4.57
C LEU A 166 16.52 -6.69 5.82
N GLY A 167 15.58 -7.65 5.76
CA GLY A 167 14.66 -7.96 6.86
C GLY A 167 13.61 -6.89 7.11
N LEU A 168 13.32 -6.06 6.10
CA LEU A 168 12.33 -4.98 6.12
C LEU A 168 11.06 -5.42 5.39
N ALA A 169 9.95 -4.75 5.71
CA ALA A 169 8.67 -4.92 5.03
C ALA A 169 8.06 -3.56 4.66
N MET A 170 7.13 -3.60 3.71
CA MET A 170 6.59 -2.41 3.07
C MET A 170 5.06 -2.41 3.07
N GLN A 171 4.45 -1.23 3.05
CA GLN A 171 3.02 -1.06 2.80
C GLN A 171 2.78 0.25 2.04
N PRO A 172 2.15 0.23 0.86
CA PRO A 172 1.70 1.45 0.21
C PRO A 172 0.65 2.18 1.03
N LEU A 173 0.81 3.49 1.18
CA LEU A 173 -0.14 4.45 1.75
C LEU A 173 -0.35 5.60 0.75
N SER A 174 -0.69 5.24 -0.48
CA SER A 174 -0.67 6.13 -1.65
C SER A 174 -2.02 6.79 -1.95
N GLN A 175 -3.02 6.69 -1.09
CA GLN A 175 -4.36 7.27 -1.28
C GLN A 175 -4.32 8.75 -1.66
N VAL A 176 -3.42 9.51 -1.03
CA VAL A 176 -3.25 10.95 -1.28
C VAL A 176 -2.75 11.28 -2.70
N LEU A 177 -2.28 10.26 -3.44
CA LEU A 177 -1.75 10.38 -4.80
C LEU A 177 -2.82 10.03 -5.86
N GLU A 178 -4.04 9.71 -5.46
CA GLU A 178 -5.11 9.34 -6.40
C GLU A 178 -5.67 10.56 -7.17
N GLU A 179 -5.95 10.35 -8.46
CA GLU A 179 -6.30 11.43 -9.40
C GLU A 179 -7.82 11.58 -9.56
N TYR A 180 -8.48 12.21 -8.58
CA TYR A 180 -9.89 12.58 -8.66
C TYR A 180 -10.18 13.94 -7.98
N PRO A 181 -11.31 14.63 -8.30
CA PRO A 181 -11.51 16.02 -7.92
C PRO A 181 -11.37 16.32 -6.41
N GLN A 182 -11.89 15.44 -5.56
CA GLN A 182 -11.86 15.60 -4.11
C GLN A 182 -10.45 15.40 -3.51
N MET A 183 -9.55 14.71 -4.21
CA MET A 183 -8.14 14.49 -3.81
C MET A 183 -7.20 15.56 -4.36
N GLN A 184 -7.66 16.44 -5.26
CA GLN A 184 -6.82 17.36 -6.00
C GLN A 184 -5.99 18.30 -5.09
N GLU A 185 -6.58 18.82 -4.03
CA GLU A 185 -5.88 19.73 -3.10
C GLU A 185 -4.72 19.02 -2.37
N PRO A 186 -4.92 17.92 -1.62
CA PRO A 186 -3.83 17.24 -0.95
C PRO A 186 -2.84 16.59 -1.92
N TYR A 187 -3.29 16.13 -3.09
CA TYR A 187 -2.41 15.66 -4.18
C TYR A 187 -1.42 16.76 -4.59
N GLN A 188 -1.90 17.98 -4.83
CA GLN A 188 -1.02 19.09 -5.20
C GLN A 188 -0.13 19.54 -4.03
N ALA A 189 -0.64 19.49 -2.79
CA ALA A 189 0.11 19.87 -1.61
C ALA A 189 1.33 18.95 -1.38
N ILE A 190 1.14 17.63 -1.40
CA ILE A 190 2.24 16.68 -1.23
C ILE A 190 3.28 16.81 -2.36
N HIS A 191 2.84 17.04 -3.60
CA HIS A 191 3.76 17.25 -4.72
C HIS A 191 4.55 18.55 -4.60
N ARG A 192 3.93 19.66 -4.19
CA ARG A 192 4.66 20.92 -3.95
C ARG A 192 5.74 20.77 -2.87
N GLU A 193 5.48 19.95 -1.86
CA GLU A 193 6.39 19.78 -0.73
C GLU A 193 7.51 18.77 -1.00
N TYR A 194 7.20 17.64 -1.66
CA TYR A 194 8.13 16.54 -1.83
C TYR A 194 8.66 16.33 -3.26
N ALA A 195 8.08 17.02 -4.25
CA ALA A 195 8.56 17.10 -5.62
C ALA A 195 8.61 18.58 -6.12
N PRO A 196 9.30 19.49 -5.39
CA PRO A 196 9.27 20.93 -5.69
C PRO A 196 9.96 21.31 -7.01
N GLU A 197 10.89 20.48 -7.48
CA GLU A 197 11.58 20.66 -8.77
C GLU A 197 10.78 20.13 -9.96
N GLY A 198 9.55 19.68 -9.72
CA GLY A 198 8.71 18.97 -10.68
C GLY A 198 8.79 17.45 -10.53
N GLY A 199 8.13 16.76 -11.46
CA GLY A 199 7.95 15.30 -11.40
C GLY A 199 6.62 14.90 -10.78
N THR A 200 6.46 13.58 -10.61
CA THR A 200 5.25 12.96 -10.08
C THR A 200 5.63 11.96 -9.02
N ILE A 201 5.06 12.11 -7.82
CA ILE A 201 5.15 11.12 -6.75
C ILE A 201 4.20 9.98 -7.13
N GLN A 202 4.78 8.87 -7.56
CA GLN A 202 4.06 7.70 -8.03
C GLN A 202 3.61 6.81 -6.87
N MET A 203 4.41 6.74 -5.80
CA MET A 203 4.08 5.96 -4.62
C MET A 203 4.58 6.61 -3.34
N LEU A 204 3.74 6.58 -2.31
CA LEU A 204 4.09 6.80 -0.91
C LEU A 204 3.96 5.46 -0.18
N VAL A 205 5.05 4.99 0.42
CA VAL A 205 5.15 3.65 1.00
C VAL A 205 5.76 3.74 2.39
N ARG A 206 5.13 3.15 3.41
CA ARG A 206 5.78 2.98 4.71
C ARG A 206 6.71 1.76 4.70
N LEU A 207 7.83 1.88 5.40
CA LEU A 207 8.93 0.93 5.39
C LEU A 207 9.46 0.75 6.82
N GLY A 208 9.82 -0.49 7.18
CA GLY A 208 10.45 -0.76 8.48
C GLY A 208 10.54 -2.25 8.78
N GLN A 209 11.16 -2.60 9.90
CA GLN A 209 11.23 -3.99 10.36
C GLN A 209 9.86 -4.42 10.89
N PRO A 210 9.21 -5.46 10.32
CA PRO A 210 7.89 -5.88 10.77
C PRO A 210 7.97 -6.56 12.14
N LYS A 211 7.04 -6.24 13.05
CA LYS A 211 6.92 -6.95 14.35
C LYS A 211 6.27 -8.33 14.21
N LYS A 212 5.56 -8.57 13.11
CA LYS A 212 4.87 -9.82 12.80
C LYS A 212 4.93 -10.08 11.30
N GLU A 213 5.02 -11.34 10.93
CA GLU A 213 4.89 -11.75 9.53
C GLU A 213 3.45 -11.54 9.04
N ALA A 214 3.32 -11.18 7.77
CA ALA A 214 2.04 -11.08 7.10
C ALA A 214 1.68 -12.42 6.43
N PRO A 215 0.38 -12.76 6.32
CA PRO A 215 -0.03 -13.93 5.54
C PRO A 215 0.11 -13.66 4.04
N LEU A 216 0.28 -14.73 3.26
CA LEU A 216 0.23 -14.66 1.81
C LEU A 216 -1.18 -14.27 1.33
N SER A 217 -1.22 -13.44 0.28
CA SER A 217 -2.47 -13.05 -0.38
C SER A 217 -2.78 -13.99 -1.54
N MET A 218 -4.04 -13.94 -2.00
CA MET A 218 -4.50 -14.77 -3.11
C MET A 218 -3.79 -14.41 -4.41
N ARG A 219 -3.59 -15.40 -5.29
CA ARG A 219 -3.09 -15.24 -6.64
C ARG A 219 -3.94 -16.08 -7.60
N ARG A 220 -4.25 -15.51 -8.77
CA ARG A 220 -4.93 -16.17 -9.88
C ARG A 220 -4.01 -17.22 -10.50
N GLU A 221 -4.61 -18.23 -11.13
CA GLU A 221 -3.84 -19.24 -11.85
C GLU A 221 -3.21 -18.64 -13.12
N VAL A 222 -2.02 -19.13 -13.47
CA VAL A 222 -1.27 -18.62 -14.63
C VAL A 222 -2.03 -18.77 -15.95
N THR A 223 -2.83 -19.83 -16.07
CA THR A 223 -3.66 -20.12 -17.25
C THR A 223 -4.81 -19.12 -17.44
N GLU A 224 -5.14 -18.32 -16.43
CA GLU A 224 -6.13 -17.25 -16.56
C GLU A 224 -5.54 -15.94 -17.10
N LEU A 225 -4.21 -15.82 -17.17
CA LEU A 225 -3.49 -14.59 -17.54
C LEU A 225 -2.68 -14.75 -18.82
N LEU A 226 -2.13 -15.94 -19.05
CA LEU A 226 -1.33 -16.24 -20.24
C LEU A 226 -2.20 -16.94 -21.29
N THR A 227 -2.24 -16.36 -22.50
CA THR A 227 -2.76 -17.06 -23.68
C THR A 227 -1.63 -17.85 -24.33
N PRO A 228 -1.86 -19.11 -24.75
CA PRO A 228 -0.86 -19.87 -25.48
C PRO A 228 -0.41 -19.11 -26.73
N ALA A 229 0.88 -19.16 -27.04
CA ALA A 229 1.45 -18.45 -28.19
C ALA A 229 0.78 -18.83 -29.53
N ASP A 230 0.27 -20.06 -29.62
CA ASP A 230 -0.38 -20.62 -30.81
C ASP A 230 -1.89 -20.30 -30.90
N ALA A 231 -2.45 -19.48 -29.99
CA ALA A 231 -3.87 -19.14 -29.95
C ALA A 231 -4.23 -17.86 -30.74
N LYS A 232 -3.36 -17.41 -31.67
CA LYS A 232 -3.60 -16.27 -32.57
C LYS A 232 -3.77 -16.70 -34.02
#